data_AF-A0A6M9PKK0-F1
#
_entry.id   AF-A0A6M9PKK0-F1
#
_cell.length_a   1.000
_cell.length_b   1.000
_cell.length_c   1.000
_cell.angle_alpha   90.00
_cell.angle_beta   90.00
_cell.angle_gamma   90.00
#
_symmetry.space_group_name_H-M   'P 1'
#
loop_
_entity.id
_entity.type
_entity.pdbx_description
1 polymer ?
#
loop_
_entity_poly.entity_id
_entity_poly.type
_entity_poly.pdbx_seq_one_letter_code
_entity_poly.pdbx_strand_id
1 'polypeptide(L)'
;MKPFRITLLTISLTLLLQANAYSQTNLPKNDASTAALVDLCKNPNDMDARNFCFGFGEGIYQAYLASRNSKQKPSICFTSETGTREAILQEFLTWNQSNPQFNQERAAKTLIRFFEAKYPCK
;
A
#
# COMPACT_ATOMS: atom_id res chain seq x y z
N MET A 1 12.43 41.81 -34.29
CA MET A 1 12.36 40.34 -34.52
C MET A 1 13.43 39.53 -33.77
N LYS A 2 14.66 40.03 -33.57
CA LYS A 2 15.69 39.34 -32.77
C LYS A 2 15.42 39.22 -31.25
N PRO A 3 14.85 40.21 -30.52
CA PRO A 3 14.68 40.08 -29.08
C PRO A 3 13.59 39.05 -28.73
N PHE A 4 12.52 38.98 -29.54
CA PHE A 4 11.41 38.05 -29.36
C PHE A 4 11.83 36.58 -29.47
N ARG A 5 12.79 36.25 -30.35
CA ARG A 5 13.34 34.89 -30.48
C ARG A 5 14.19 34.48 -29.28
N ILE A 6 14.93 35.42 -28.69
CA ILE A 6 15.76 35.19 -27.51
C ILE A 6 14.87 34.98 -26.28
N THR A 7 13.82 35.78 -26.12
CA THR A 7 12.85 35.61 -25.02
C THR A 7 12.09 34.28 -25.11
N LEU A 8 11.73 33.82 -26.33
CA LEU A 8 11.05 32.52 -26.49
C LEU A 8 11.96 31.34 -26.10
N LEU A 9 13.24 31.39 -26.48
CA LEU A 9 14.23 30.36 -26.15
C LEU A 9 14.48 30.25 -24.63
N THR A 10 14.43 31.37 -23.90
CA THR A 10 14.60 31.36 -22.44
C THR A 10 13.40 30.76 -21.69
N ILE A 11 12.17 30.90 -22.22
CA ILE A 11 10.97 30.34 -21.57
C ILE A 11 10.96 28.81 -21.71
N SER A 12 11.35 28.27 -22.88
CA SER A 12 11.40 26.82 -23.11
C SER A 12 12.40 26.09 -22.22
N LEU A 13 13.50 26.74 -21.80
CA LEU A 13 14.51 26.12 -20.94
C LEU A 13 14.04 25.97 -19.48
N THR A 14 13.16 26.86 -19.01
CA THR A 14 12.65 26.81 -17.62
C THR A 14 11.59 25.71 -17.39
N LEU A 15 10.89 25.27 -18.43
CA LEU A 15 9.91 24.17 -18.36
C LEU A 15 10.54 22.78 -18.28
N LEU A 16 11.80 22.62 -18.68
CA LEU A 16 12.52 21.34 -18.63
C LEU A 16 13.18 21.06 -17.26
N LEU A 17 13.22 22.05 -16.37
CA LEU A 17 13.80 21.92 -15.02
C LEU A 17 12.79 21.50 -13.95
N GLN A 18 11.50 21.37 -14.30
CA GLN A 18 10.52 20.72 -13.42
C GLN A 18 10.60 19.19 -13.56
N ALA A 19 11.79 18.63 -13.32
CA ALA A 19 11.87 17.25 -12.90
C ALA A 19 11.23 17.20 -11.51
N ASN A 20 9.94 16.87 -11.46
CA ASN A 20 9.29 16.44 -10.23
C ASN A 20 9.90 15.09 -9.84
N ALA A 21 11.14 15.12 -9.36
CA ALA A 21 11.70 14.05 -8.58
C ALA A 21 10.95 14.09 -7.25
N TYR A 22 9.78 13.46 -7.21
CA TYR A 22 9.20 12.98 -5.97
C TYR A 22 10.20 11.98 -5.40
N SER A 23 11.21 12.49 -4.70
CA SER A 23 12.08 11.66 -3.89
C SER A 23 11.17 10.93 -2.92
N GLN A 24 11.06 9.61 -3.09
CA GLN A 24 10.46 8.69 -2.13
C GLN A 24 11.34 8.75 -0.87
N THR A 25 11.19 9.81 -0.07
CA THR A 25 12.20 10.19 0.91
C THR A 25 12.28 9.24 2.09
N ASN A 26 11.38 8.26 2.21
CA ASN A 26 11.47 7.24 3.24
C ASN A 26 10.83 5.93 2.77
N LEU A 27 11.49 5.17 1.88
CA LEU A 27 11.27 3.72 1.91
C LEU A 27 11.68 3.25 3.31
N PRO A 28 10.81 2.55 4.07
CA PRO A 28 11.20 1.97 5.35
C PRO A 28 12.49 1.19 5.16
N LYS A 29 13.43 1.36 6.08
CA LYS A 29 14.82 0.86 6.08
C LYS A 29 14.92 -0.65 5.81
N ASN A 30 14.69 -1.14 4.59
CA ASN A 30 14.41 -2.55 4.28
C ASN A 30 13.45 -3.26 5.26
N ASP A 31 12.69 -2.48 6.04
CA ASP A 31 11.90 -2.97 7.14
C ASP A 31 10.51 -3.27 6.61
N ALA A 32 10.38 -4.49 6.10
CA ALA A 32 9.11 -5.04 5.65
C ALA A 32 8.37 -5.75 6.80
N SER A 33 8.64 -5.36 8.06
CA SER A 33 7.95 -5.92 9.21
C SER A 33 6.51 -5.41 9.29
N THR A 34 5.66 -6.18 9.97
CA THR A 34 4.30 -5.77 10.32
C THR A 34 4.31 -4.47 11.14
N ALA A 35 5.26 -4.32 12.08
CA ALA A 35 5.39 -3.11 12.89
C ALA A 35 5.62 -1.86 12.02
N ALA A 36 6.52 -1.95 11.04
CA ALA A 36 6.77 -0.87 10.10
C ALA A 36 5.55 -0.55 9.23
N LEU A 37 4.83 -1.58 8.76
CA LEU A 37 3.59 -1.36 8.01
C LEU A 37 2.53 -0.65 8.88
N VAL A 38 2.33 -1.08 10.12
CA VAL A 38 1.36 -0.47 11.04
C VAL A 38 1.76 0.97 11.35
N ASP A 39 3.05 1.24 11.58
CA ASP A 39 3.54 2.59 11.83
C ASP A 39 3.29 3.53 10.65
N LEU A 40 3.50 3.04 9.43
CA LEU A 40 3.20 3.77 8.19
C LEU A 40 1.71 4.02 8.00
N CYS A 41 0.88 2.99 8.21
CA CYS A 41 -0.55 3.05 7.87
C CYS A 41 -1.44 3.69 8.94
N LYS A 42 -0.96 3.94 10.16
CA LYS A 42 -1.79 4.41 11.28
C LYS A 42 -2.27 5.87 11.17
N ASN A 43 -1.64 6.70 10.34
CA ASN A 43 -2.01 8.09 10.18
C ASN A 43 -3.02 8.26 9.03
N PRO A 44 -4.33 8.48 9.30
CA PRO A 44 -5.33 8.61 8.25
C PRO A 44 -5.17 9.86 7.38
N ASN A 45 -4.43 10.87 7.86
CA ASN A 45 -4.20 12.13 7.15
C ASN A 45 -3.02 12.05 6.16
N ASP A 46 -2.24 10.97 6.19
CA ASP A 46 -1.16 10.75 5.24
C ASP A 46 -1.70 10.02 4.00
N MET A 47 -1.97 10.80 2.94
CA MET A 47 -2.54 10.26 1.70
C MET A 47 -1.59 9.32 0.97
N ASP A 48 -0.28 9.59 0.99
CA ASP A 48 0.72 8.79 0.31
C ASP A 48 0.91 7.44 1.01
N ALA A 49 1.02 7.47 2.35
CA ALA A 49 1.06 6.25 3.14
C ALA A 49 -0.21 5.41 2.96
N ARG A 50 -1.40 6.04 2.97
CA ARG A 50 -2.66 5.32 2.72
C ARG A 50 -2.69 4.64 1.35
N ASN A 51 -2.31 5.35 0.30
CA ASN A 51 -2.27 4.80 -1.05
C ASN A 51 -1.29 3.62 -1.14
N PHE A 52 -0.13 3.73 -0.48
CA PHE A 52 0.80 2.61 -0.35
C PHE A 52 0.16 1.42 0.37
N CYS A 53 -0.47 1.62 1.53
CA CYS A 53 -1.10 0.55 2.31
C CYS A 53 -2.23 -0.15 1.55
N PHE A 54 -3.03 0.60 0.79
CA PHE A 54 -4.05 0.03 -0.09
C PHE A 54 -3.44 -0.82 -1.19
N GLY A 55 -2.45 -0.29 -1.92
CA GLY A 55 -1.78 -1.01 -3.00
C GLY A 55 -1.05 -2.25 -2.50
N PHE A 56 -0.40 -2.16 -1.33
CA PHE A 56 0.31 -3.28 -0.72
C PHE A 56 -0.66 -4.40 -0.30
N GLY A 57 -1.77 -4.06 0.38
CA GLY A 57 -2.79 -5.02 0.76
C GLY A 57 -3.44 -5.71 -0.45
N GLU A 58 -3.82 -4.94 -1.47
CA GLU A 58 -4.37 -5.46 -2.72
C GLU A 58 -3.36 -6.39 -3.40
N GLY A 59 -2.10 -5.98 -3.52
CA GLY A 59 -1.03 -6.78 -4.12
C GLY A 59 -0.83 -8.13 -3.42
N ILE A 60 -0.94 -8.16 -2.10
CA ILE A 60 -0.86 -9.42 -1.31
C ILE A 60 -2.05 -10.33 -1.58
N TYR A 61 -3.26 -9.77 -1.64
CA TYR A 61 -4.44 -10.56 -1.96
C TYR A 61 -4.37 -11.14 -3.37
N GLN A 62 -3.97 -10.32 -4.36
CA GLN A 62 -3.74 -10.79 -5.73
C GLN A 62 -2.66 -11.88 -5.79
N ALA A 63 -1.56 -11.74 -5.04
CA ALA A 63 -0.53 -12.77 -4.95
C ALA A 63 -1.06 -14.09 -4.34
N TYR A 64 -1.96 -14.02 -3.34
CA TYR A 64 -2.65 -15.19 -2.82
C TYR A 64 -3.53 -15.85 -3.89
N LEU A 65 -4.31 -15.07 -4.65
CA LEU A 65 -5.14 -15.59 -5.74
C LEU A 65 -4.30 -16.24 -6.85
N ALA A 66 -3.12 -15.69 -7.14
CA ALA A 66 -2.22 -16.22 -8.16
C ALA A 66 -1.46 -17.48 -7.72
N SER A 67 -1.15 -17.62 -6.42
CA SER A 67 -0.32 -18.70 -5.89
C SER A 67 -1.11 -19.87 -5.30
N ARG A 68 -2.41 -19.70 -5.03
CA ARG A 68 -3.25 -20.75 -4.45
C ARG A 68 -3.43 -21.95 -5.37
N ASN A 69 -3.66 -23.11 -4.77
CA ASN A 69 -4.07 -24.31 -5.51
C ASN A 69 -5.52 -24.16 -5.99
N SER A 70 -5.73 -24.14 -7.30
CA SER A 70 -7.05 -24.02 -7.93
C SER A 70 -7.99 -25.19 -7.63
N LYS A 71 -7.46 -26.36 -7.22
CA LYS A 71 -8.25 -27.55 -6.86
C LYS A 71 -8.74 -27.53 -5.42
N GLN A 72 -8.22 -26.64 -4.58
CA GLN A 72 -8.64 -26.49 -3.19
C GLN A 72 -9.66 -25.34 -3.07
N LYS A 73 -10.51 -25.39 -2.05
CA LYS A 73 -11.38 -24.25 -1.72
C LYS A 73 -10.53 -23.05 -1.26
N PRO A 74 -10.94 -21.80 -1.53
CA PRO A 74 -10.22 -20.65 -0.99
C PRO A 74 -10.32 -20.57 0.54
N SER A 75 -9.25 -20.11 1.19
CA SER A 75 -9.26 -19.79 2.62
C SER A 75 -9.76 -18.36 2.85
N ILE A 76 -9.41 -17.44 1.94
CA ILE A 76 -9.83 -16.03 1.96
C ILE A 76 -10.90 -15.78 0.88
N CYS A 77 -12.02 -15.16 1.26
CA CYS A 77 -13.10 -14.75 0.38
C CYS A 77 -13.55 -13.32 0.68
N PHE A 78 -13.27 -12.40 -0.25
CA PHE A 78 -13.91 -11.08 -0.27
C PHE A 78 -15.21 -11.15 -1.07
N THR A 79 -16.30 -10.69 -0.47
CA THR A 79 -17.64 -10.57 -1.05
C THR A 79 -17.95 -9.12 -1.42
N SER A 80 -19.04 -8.87 -2.14
CA SER A 80 -19.53 -7.50 -2.40
C SER A 80 -19.86 -6.70 -1.12
N GLU A 81 -19.98 -7.37 0.02
CA GLU A 81 -20.28 -6.76 1.33
C GLU A 81 -19.04 -6.50 2.18
N THR A 82 -17.83 -6.85 1.70
CA THR A 82 -16.56 -6.78 2.45
C THR A 82 -16.13 -5.36 2.88
N GLY A 83 -16.89 -4.34 2.50
CA GLY A 83 -16.60 -2.95 2.86
C GLY A 83 -15.55 -2.33 1.94
N THR A 84 -15.13 -1.11 2.27
CA THR A 84 -14.14 -0.37 1.47
C THR A 84 -12.71 -0.72 1.90
N ARG A 85 -11.73 -0.43 1.03
CA ARG A 85 -10.30 -0.59 1.38
C ARG A 85 -9.90 0.21 2.63
N GLU A 86 -10.56 1.34 2.89
CA GLU A 86 -10.40 2.12 4.12
C GLU A 86 -10.89 1.34 5.35
N ALA A 87 -12.05 0.67 5.25
CA ALA A 87 -12.58 -0.17 6.32
C ALA A 87 -11.66 -1.37 6.59
N ILE A 88 -11.22 -2.08 5.54
CA ILE A 88 -10.30 -3.21 5.65
C ILE A 88 -8.97 -2.79 6.31
N LEU A 89 -8.42 -1.63 5.93
CA LEU A 89 -7.20 -1.10 6.54
C LEU A 89 -7.41 -0.83 8.04
N GLN A 90 -8.53 -0.19 8.40
CA GLN A 90 -8.85 0.07 9.81
C GLN A 90 -9.05 -1.22 10.61
N GLU A 91 -9.69 -2.23 10.01
CA GLU A 91 -9.84 -3.55 10.60
C GLU A 91 -8.48 -4.25 10.81
N PHE A 92 -7.57 -4.13 9.86
CA PHE A 92 -6.20 -4.66 9.99
C PHE A 92 -5.45 -4.00 11.15
N LEU A 93 -5.46 -2.65 11.22
CA LEU A 93 -4.81 -1.90 12.30
C LEU A 93 -5.38 -2.29 13.67
N THR A 94 -6.70 -2.43 13.77
CA THR A 94 -7.39 -2.86 15.00
C THR A 94 -7.06 -4.31 15.35
N TRP A 95 -7.08 -5.21 14.37
CA TRP A 95 -6.74 -6.62 14.58
C TRP A 95 -5.28 -6.79 15.04
N ASN A 96 -4.35 -5.99 14.50
CA ASN A 96 -2.94 -6.06 14.89
C ASN A 96 -2.71 -5.65 16.35
N GLN A 97 -3.50 -4.72 16.90
CA GLN A 97 -3.42 -4.37 18.33
C GLN A 97 -3.69 -5.57 19.24
N SER A 98 -4.57 -6.48 18.80
CA SER A 98 -4.86 -7.74 19.52
C SER A 98 -3.91 -8.88 19.15
N ASN A 99 -3.03 -8.68 18.17
CA ASN A 99 -2.10 -9.69 17.67
C ASN A 99 -0.65 -9.17 17.57
N PRO A 100 -0.10 -8.52 18.62
CA PRO A 100 1.22 -7.89 18.58
C PRO A 100 2.38 -8.87 18.38
N GLN A 101 2.15 -10.18 18.62
CA GLN A 101 3.14 -11.23 18.38
C GLN A 101 3.60 -11.30 16.92
N PHE A 102 2.82 -10.79 15.96
CA PHE A 102 3.18 -10.78 14.54
C PHE A 102 3.95 -9.53 14.10
N ASN A 103 4.21 -8.59 15.02
CA ASN A 103 4.86 -7.31 14.70
C ASN A 103 6.25 -7.47 14.07
N GLN A 104 6.98 -8.53 14.42
CA GLN A 104 8.32 -8.83 13.89
C GLN A 104 8.28 -9.73 12.63
N GLU A 105 7.10 -10.23 12.23
CA GLU A 105 6.96 -10.99 10.98
C GLU A 105 6.96 -10.05 9.77
N ARG A 106 7.19 -10.63 8.57
CA ARG A 106 6.98 -9.91 7.30
C ARG A 106 5.50 -9.49 7.20
N ALA A 107 5.27 -8.22 6.90
CA ALA A 107 3.92 -7.65 6.82
C ALA A 107 3.00 -8.42 5.86
N ALA A 108 3.54 -8.90 4.74
CA ALA A 108 2.78 -9.69 3.77
C ALA A 108 2.21 -10.99 4.37
N LYS A 109 3.00 -11.68 5.19
CA LYS A 109 2.56 -12.90 5.87
C LYS A 109 1.46 -12.58 6.88
N THR A 110 1.62 -11.51 7.65
CA THR A 110 0.62 -11.09 8.64
C THR A 110 -0.69 -10.65 8.00
N LEU A 111 -0.64 -9.98 6.84
CA LEU A 111 -1.86 -9.61 6.10
C LEU A 111 -2.63 -10.84 5.60
N ILE A 112 -1.95 -11.89 5.12
CA ILE A 112 -2.62 -13.16 4.81
C ILE A 112 -3.31 -13.73 6.04
N ARG A 113 -2.64 -13.76 7.21
CA ARG A 113 -3.25 -14.23 8.46
C ARG A 113 -4.48 -13.43 8.85
N PHE A 114 -4.39 -12.10 8.75
CA PHE A 114 -5.51 -11.20 8.99
C PHE A 114 -6.67 -11.52 8.06
N PHE A 115 -6.40 -11.67 6.75
CA PHE A 115 -7.43 -11.97 5.78
C PHE A 115 -8.11 -13.32 6.04
N GLU A 116 -7.35 -14.35 6.38
CA GLU A 116 -7.89 -15.66 6.75
C GLU A 116 -8.76 -15.61 8.02
N ALA A 117 -8.36 -14.80 8.99
CA ALA A 117 -9.09 -14.64 10.25
C ALA A 117 -10.38 -13.81 10.10
N LYS A 118 -10.37 -12.79 9.25
CA LYS A 118 -11.49 -11.85 9.11
C LYS A 118 -12.44 -12.16 7.97
N TYR A 119 -11.94 -12.73 6.88
CA TYR A 119 -12.72 -12.99 5.67
C TYR A 119 -12.62 -14.46 5.26
N PRO A 120 -12.95 -15.42 6.16
CA PRO A 120 -12.94 -16.82 5.82
C PRO A 120 -14.03 -17.12 4.77
N CYS A 121 -13.72 -17.98 3.81
CA CYS A 121 -14.74 -18.57 2.96
C CYS A 121 -15.66 -19.49 3.79
N LYS A 122 -16.97 -19.39 3.60
CA LYS A 122 -17.98 -20.29 4.18
C LYS A 122 -18.20 -21.52 3.29
#